data_AF-A0A7J4LPH1-F1
#
_entry.id   AF-A0A7J4LPH1-F1
#
_cell.length_a   1.000
_cell.length_b   1.000
_cell.length_c   1.000
_cell.angle_alpha   90.00
_cell.angle_beta   90.00
_cell.angle_gamma   90.00
#
_symmetry.space_group_name_H-M   'P 1'
#
loop_
_entity.id
_entity.type
_entity.pdbx_description
1 polymer ?
#
loop_
_entity_poly.entity_id
_entity_poly.type
_entity_poly.pdbx_seq_one_letter_code
_entity_poly.pdbx_strand_id
1 'polypeptide(L)'
;MGVVTQGRAPGEIMECSNKIKNRKAFLEKLEGLKCLKLPLGEYAITGSGPMAVRGLREANDIDVVVKKTLWLELLKRFVPYDSKHMKIGNIEIWGDFLNLTERIDDVIDSAEPLAGYPFVTLQDTLSWKKFLNREKDQKDIKMIEETLSLFPGIYTEKPMNFSPALVSVACYMTSGNKMLFLQKAEGQWSAEKWGIPCGKIEEEELSEAMAREVLEETGVKIDKDSLKYTGYFYIVSLERLQYIFHTFSYQLHRDVPVMLSDEHRAFKWVSYEEAHCLNLIPFQKEVLVYQKQKLRLAGTAGGIGEPLMKSMEQKIIDWVQTNPKIKALLLVGSRAQQNMVDELSDYDVSVFTDSISSIINEDQWLNQFGKVWICVHEHKEWEGQSFPTRLVIFEGGIKVDFSFWPTDLLKRWNQGAPMPDDLMAGFNILVDKEKLTQNLPKHPKPLTSKPTQQMFDTVIQEFWFEAYHVSKYLKRNDLWSALFRMGLLRDHFLLKMIEWNEQARSNWTVLLHPNGKNLHSWVCPETREAVQHVFAHFDQTDCWDALKHAINLFRRSAAETAAMCGFTLSELDQTMTEYIFKRMQNGL
;
A
#
# COMPACT_ATOMS: atom_id res chain seq x y z
N MET A 1 38.98 -10.16 -9.16
CA MET A 1 38.66 -11.33 -10.02
C MET A 1 37.45 -12.01 -9.39
N GLY A 2 36.28 -12.18 -10.01
CA GLY A 2 35.91 -12.03 -11.41
C GLY A 2 34.84 -10.96 -11.65
N VAL A 3 35.04 -10.25 -12.75
CA VAL A 3 34.00 -9.63 -13.57
C VAL A 3 33.34 -10.76 -14.38
N VAL A 4 32.11 -10.52 -14.83
CA VAL A 4 31.25 -11.32 -15.73
C VAL A 4 30.09 -12.03 -15.02
N THR A 5 28.94 -11.36 -15.03
CA THR A 5 27.78 -11.88 -15.78
C THR A 5 27.26 -10.73 -16.65
N GLN A 6 27.73 -10.61 -17.89
CA GLN A 6 26.87 -10.85 -19.06
C GLN A 6 25.50 -11.41 -18.66
N GLY A 7 24.57 -10.52 -18.32
CA GLY A 7 23.17 -10.87 -18.11
C GLY A 7 22.56 -11.20 -19.46
N ARG A 8 22.77 -12.42 -19.95
CA ARG A 8 21.90 -12.97 -21.00
C ARG A 8 20.47 -12.89 -20.50
N ALA A 9 19.58 -12.43 -21.37
CA ALA A 9 18.13 -12.50 -21.23
C ALA A 9 17.71 -13.81 -20.53
N PRO A 10 17.04 -13.77 -19.35
CA PRO A 10 16.45 -14.96 -18.77
C PRO A 10 15.49 -15.59 -19.79
N GLY A 11 15.30 -16.92 -19.77
CA GLY A 11 14.43 -17.65 -20.71
C GLY A 11 13.00 -17.10 -20.85
N GLU A 12 12.57 -16.21 -19.95
CA GLU A 12 11.30 -15.48 -19.96
C GLU A 12 11.17 -14.44 -21.08
N ILE A 13 12.28 -13.84 -21.56
CA ILE A 13 12.23 -12.92 -22.73
C ILE A 13 11.85 -13.71 -24.00
N MET A 14 12.25 -14.99 -24.07
CA MET A 14 11.92 -15.89 -25.19
C MET A 14 10.43 -16.27 -25.19
N GLU A 15 9.82 -16.53 -24.02
CA GLU A 15 8.36 -16.74 -23.88
C GLU A 15 7.54 -15.46 -24.16
N CYS A 16 8.10 -14.28 -23.91
CA CYS A 16 7.48 -12.97 -24.13
C CYS A 16 7.39 -12.58 -25.63
N SER A 17 8.29 -13.12 -26.46
CA SER A 17 8.49 -12.74 -27.86
C SER A 17 7.21 -12.74 -28.71
N ASN A 18 6.36 -13.77 -28.60
CA ASN A 18 5.11 -13.86 -29.36
C ASN A 18 4.09 -12.79 -28.95
N LYS A 19 3.98 -12.48 -27.65
CA LYS A 19 3.05 -11.43 -27.18
C LYS A 19 3.52 -10.03 -27.58
N ILE A 20 4.83 -9.78 -27.48
CA ILE A 20 5.44 -8.53 -27.97
C ILE A 20 5.18 -8.38 -29.47
N LYS A 21 5.38 -9.44 -30.25
CA LYS A 21 5.11 -9.46 -31.69
C LYS A 21 3.64 -9.17 -32.01
N ASN A 22 2.71 -9.83 -31.30
CA ASN A 22 1.27 -9.64 -31.49
C ASN A 22 0.82 -8.22 -31.14
N ARG A 23 1.34 -7.67 -30.04
CA ARG A 23 1.10 -6.28 -29.64
C ARG A 23 1.66 -5.32 -30.69
N LYS A 24 2.90 -5.51 -31.15
CA LYS A 24 3.53 -4.67 -32.17
C LYS A 24 2.74 -4.66 -33.48
N ALA A 25 2.36 -5.84 -33.97
CA ALA A 25 1.54 -5.99 -35.17
C ALA A 25 0.17 -5.30 -35.03
N PHE A 26 -0.45 -5.33 -33.85
CA PHE A 26 -1.70 -4.61 -33.62
C PHE A 26 -1.50 -3.08 -33.60
N LEU A 27 -0.43 -2.58 -32.96
CA LEU A 27 -0.11 -1.15 -32.95
C LEU A 27 0.13 -0.59 -34.35
N GLU A 28 0.81 -1.34 -35.22
CA GLU A 28 1.01 -0.94 -36.64
C GLU A 28 -0.32 -0.80 -37.39
N LYS A 29 -1.33 -1.62 -37.08
CA LYS A 29 -2.66 -1.50 -37.67
C LYS A 29 -3.39 -0.23 -37.22
N LEU A 30 -3.16 0.24 -35.99
CA LEU A 30 -3.81 1.44 -35.46
C LEU A 30 -3.43 2.70 -36.22
N GLU A 31 -2.29 2.73 -36.93
CA GLU A 31 -1.92 3.86 -37.79
C GLU A 31 -2.99 4.15 -38.87
N GLY A 32 -3.72 3.12 -39.33
CA GLY A 32 -4.85 3.32 -40.24
C GLY A 32 -5.99 4.15 -39.63
N LEU A 33 -6.14 4.12 -38.30
CA LEU A 33 -7.16 4.89 -37.58
C LEU A 33 -6.84 6.39 -37.55
N LYS A 34 -5.55 6.77 -37.52
CA LYS A 34 -5.13 8.20 -37.60
C LYS A 34 -5.64 8.87 -38.87
N CYS A 35 -5.70 8.15 -39.99
CA CYS A 35 -6.21 8.67 -41.26
C CYS A 35 -7.67 9.12 -41.20
N LEU A 36 -8.47 8.57 -40.27
CA LEU A 36 -9.87 8.95 -40.09
C LEU A 36 -10.04 10.25 -39.31
N LYS A 37 -8.98 10.71 -38.59
CA LYS A 37 -8.98 11.94 -37.78
C LYS A 37 -10.18 12.01 -36.83
N LEU A 38 -10.45 10.92 -36.12
CA LEU A 38 -11.55 10.86 -35.16
C LEU A 38 -11.22 11.73 -33.93
N PRO A 39 -12.15 12.58 -33.46
CA PRO A 39 -11.94 13.43 -32.30
C PRO A 39 -11.83 12.61 -31.01
N LEU A 40 -10.82 12.89 -30.18
CA LEU A 40 -10.70 12.27 -28.85
C LEU A 40 -11.93 12.57 -27.99
N GLY A 41 -12.39 11.59 -27.22
CA GLY A 41 -13.60 11.68 -26.39
C GLY A 41 -14.92 11.36 -27.13
N GLU A 42 -14.87 11.15 -28.44
CA GLU A 42 -16.06 10.76 -29.24
C GLU A 42 -16.02 9.30 -29.72
N TYR A 43 -14.90 8.60 -29.49
CA TYR A 43 -14.75 7.20 -29.87
C TYR A 43 -13.88 6.43 -28.87
N ALA A 44 -14.03 5.10 -28.87
CA ALA A 44 -13.12 4.18 -28.20
C ALA A 44 -12.94 2.89 -29.01
N ILE A 45 -11.73 2.34 -29.01
CA ILE A 45 -11.42 1.05 -29.62
C ILE A 45 -11.97 -0.06 -28.71
N THR A 46 -12.74 -0.98 -29.28
CA THR A 46 -13.45 -2.03 -28.56
C THR A 46 -13.15 -3.44 -29.10
N GLY A 47 -14.00 -4.41 -28.79
CA GLY A 47 -13.93 -5.77 -29.30
C GLY A 47 -12.72 -6.51 -28.73
N SER A 48 -11.87 -7.04 -29.60
CA SER A 48 -10.61 -7.65 -29.18
C SER A 48 -9.47 -6.63 -29.01
N GLY A 49 -9.67 -5.36 -29.38
CA GLY A 49 -8.67 -4.30 -29.31
C GLY A 49 -8.07 -4.09 -27.92
N PRO A 50 -8.87 -3.94 -26.84
CA PRO A 50 -8.37 -3.80 -25.46
C PRO A 50 -7.46 -4.95 -24.99
N MET A 51 -7.69 -6.15 -25.52
CA MET A 51 -6.84 -7.31 -25.24
C MET A 51 -5.57 -7.31 -26.11
N ALA A 52 -5.70 -6.94 -27.39
CA ALA A 52 -4.60 -6.94 -28.36
C ALA A 52 -3.54 -5.87 -28.05
N VAL A 53 -3.95 -4.67 -27.63
CA VAL A 53 -3.02 -3.61 -27.19
C VAL A 53 -2.21 -4.00 -25.94
N ARG A 54 -2.69 -5.01 -25.20
CA ARG A 54 -2.02 -5.63 -24.04
C ARG A 54 -1.28 -6.93 -24.38
N GLY A 55 -1.22 -7.31 -25.66
CA GLY A 55 -0.56 -8.55 -26.11
C GLY A 55 -1.23 -9.83 -25.63
N LEU A 56 -2.46 -9.77 -25.12
CA LEU A 56 -3.18 -10.95 -24.61
C LEU A 56 -3.61 -11.89 -25.75
N ARG A 57 -3.95 -11.33 -26.91
CA ARG A 57 -4.33 -12.07 -28.12
C ARG A 57 -4.08 -11.25 -29.39
N GLU A 58 -4.16 -11.91 -30.53
CA GLU A 58 -4.20 -11.25 -31.83
C GLU A 58 -5.61 -10.67 -32.12
N ALA A 59 -5.63 -9.54 -32.82
CA ALA A 59 -6.83 -8.94 -33.39
C ALA A 59 -6.56 -8.59 -34.86
N ASN A 60 -7.53 -8.95 -35.73
CA ASN A 60 -7.39 -8.81 -37.17
C ASN A 60 -8.00 -7.50 -37.68
N ASP A 61 -9.15 -7.18 -37.10
CA ASP A 61 -9.97 -5.99 -37.24
C ASP A 61 -9.71 -4.98 -36.11
N ILE A 62 -10.07 -3.72 -36.38
CA ILE A 62 -10.13 -2.66 -35.37
C ILE A 62 -11.59 -2.29 -35.20
N ASP A 63 -12.20 -2.80 -34.13
CA ASP A 63 -13.55 -2.39 -33.73
C ASP A 63 -13.49 -1.04 -33.02
N VAL A 64 -14.35 -0.11 -33.42
CA VAL A 64 -14.48 1.22 -32.82
C VAL A 64 -15.94 1.47 -32.49
N VAL A 65 -16.22 1.88 -31.27
CA VAL A 65 -17.51 2.48 -30.90
C VAL A 65 -17.41 3.99 -30.96
N VAL A 66 -18.46 4.64 -31.43
CA VAL A 66 -18.53 6.10 -31.53
C VAL A 66 -19.79 6.64 -30.86
N LYS A 67 -19.71 7.87 -30.34
CA LYS A 67 -20.88 8.60 -29.86
C LYS A 67 -21.84 8.91 -31.00
N LYS A 68 -23.11 9.12 -30.67
CA LYS A 68 -24.18 9.39 -31.65
C LYS A 68 -23.88 10.62 -32.52
N THR A 69 -23.29 11.65 -31.94
CA THR A 69 -22.82 12.87 -32.61
C THR A 69 -21.85 12.54 -33.73
N LEU A 70 -20.74 11.86 -33.41
CA LEU A 70 -19.74 11.44 -34.38
C LEU A 70 -20.30 10.45 -35.42
N TRP A 71 -21.19 9.54 -35.04
CA TRP A 71 -21.86 8.63 -35.97
C TRP A 71 -22.61 9.37 -37.08
N LEU A 72 -23.41 10.37 -36.72
CA LEU A 72 -24.17 11.18 -37.68
C LEU A 72 -23.26 11.99 -38.62
N GLU A 73 -22.06 12.37 -38.17
CA GLU A 73 -21.08 13.02 -39.03
C GLU A 73 -20.42 12.04 -40.00
N LEU A 74 -20.09 10.83 -39.54
CA LEU A 74 -19.51 9.79 -40.39
C LEU A 74 -20.47 9.36 -41.50
N LEU A 75 -21.78 9.30 -41.25
CA LEU A 75 -22.79 9.00 -42.26
C LEU A 75 -22.84 10.01 -43.42
N LYS A 76 -22.32 11.23 -43.23
CA LYS A 76 -22.20 12.23 -44.31
C LYS A 76 -21.00 11.94 -45.23
N ARG A 77 -20.03 11.16 -44.78
CA ARG A 77 -18.73 10.93 -45.43
C ARG A 77 -18.57 9.50 -45.95
N PHE A 78 -19.24 8.54 -45.32
CA PHE A 78 -19.09 7.11 -45.60
C PHE A 78 -20.46 6.43 -45.71
N VAL A 79 -20.53 5.42 -46.58
CA VAL A 79 -21.74 4.60 -46.76
C VAL A 79 -21.70 3.46 -45.74
N PRO A 80 -22.71 3.34 -44.84
CA PRO A 80 -22.72 2.28 -43.85
C PRO A 80 -23.09 0.93 -44.49
N TYR A 81 -22.68 -0.16 -43.85
CA TYR A 81 -23.02 -1.52 -44.28
C TYR A 81 -24.45 -1.87 -43.88
N ASP A 82 -24.87 -1.45 -42.69
CA ASP A 82 -26.24 -1.55 -42.19
C ASP A 82 -26.59 -0.33 -41.30
N SER A 83 -27.74 -0.35 -40.61
CA SER A 83 -28.18 0.80 -39.79
C SER A 83 -27.30 1.09 -38.56
N LYS A 84 -26.38 0.20 -38.17
CA LYS A 84 -25.59 0.26 -36.93
C LYS A 84 -24.08 0.13 -37.13
N HIS A 85 -23.64 -0.33 -38.30
CA HIS A 85 -22.26 -0.70 -38.57
C HIS A 85 -21.78 -0.18 -39.94
N MET A 86 -20.56 0.35 -39.99
CA MET A 86 -19.85 0.69 -41.22
C MET A 86 -18.42 0.16 -41.20
N LYS A 87 -17.90 -0.19 -42.38
CA LYS A 87 -16.56 -0.76 -42.54
C LYS A 87 -15.70 0.10 -43.45
N ILE A 88 -14.54 0.53 -42.95
CA ILE A 88 -13.56 1.34 -43.68
C ILE A 88 -12.22 0.59 -43.67
N GLY A 89 -11.97 -0.17 -44.74
CA GLY A 89 -10.82 -1.07 -44.79
C GLY A 89 -10.91 -2.14 -43.70
N ASN A 90 -9.94 -2.16 -42.78
CA ASN A 90 -9.89 -3.09 -41.64
C ASN A 90 -10.52 -2.52 -40.35
N ILE A 91 -11.14 -1.35 -40.42
CA ILE A 91 -11.77 -0.67 -39.27
C ILE A 91 -13.28 -0.88 -39.36
N GLU A 92 -13.88 -1.39 -38.30
CA GLU A 92 -15.32 -1.55 -38.14
C GLU A 92 -15.81 -0.51 -37.13
N ILE A 93 -16.65 0.41 -37.58
CA ILE A 93 -17.18 1.49 -36.75
C ILE A 93 -18.65 1.19 -36.42
N TRP A 94 -18.95 1.21 -35.13
CA TRP A 94 -20.25 0.90 -34.56
C TRP A 94 -20.87 2.16 -33.97
N GLY A 95 -21.98 2.61 -34.57
CA GLY A 95 -22.76 3.76 -34.10
C GLY A 95 -23.78 3.43 -33.02
N ASP A 96 -24.08 2.14 -32.86
CA ASP A 96 -24.99 1.59 -31.87
C ASP A 96 -24.59 0.13 -31.60
N PHE A 97 -23.58 -0.06 -30.75
CA PHE A 97 -23.08 -1.39 -30.41
C PHE A 97 -24.10 -2.11 -29.53
N LEU A 98 -24.90 -2.97 -30.18
CA LEU A 98 -25.76 -4.00 -29.60
C LEU A 98 -26.99 -3.54 -28.77
N ASN A 99 -27.39 -2.25 -28.74
CA ASN A 99 -28.44 -1.78 -27.81
C ASN A 99 -28.17 -2.19 -26.33
N LEU A 100 -26.92 -2.55 -25.98
CA LEU A 100 -26.65 -3.27 -24.73
C LEU A 100 -26.70 -2.36 -23.51
N THR A 101 -26.47 -1.07 -23.67
CA THR A 101 -26.55 -0.10 -22.57
C THR A 101 -26.89 1.29 -23.09
N GLU A 102 -27.62 2.08 -22.29
CA GLU A 102 -27.69 3.55 -22.41
C GLU A 102 -26.34 4.23 -22.05
N ARG A 103 -25.25 3.46 -21.96
CA ARG A 103 -23.98 3.84 -21.35
C ARG A 103 -22.81 3.89 -22.35
N ILE A 104 -23.08 3.96 -23.66
CA ILE A 104 -22.00 4.00 -24.66
C ILE A 104 -21.13 5.24 -24.49
N ASP A 105 -21.76 6.38 -24.15
CA ASP A 105 -21.05 7.62 -23.86
C ASP A 105 -20.19 7.46 -22.60
N ASP A 106 -20.72 6.86 -21.52
CA ASP A 106 -19.95 6.56 -20.30
C ASP A 106 -18.72 5.69 -20.59
N VAL A 107 -18.88 4.66 -21.44
CA VAL A 107 -17.80 3.72 -21.80
C VAL A 107 -16.73 4.38 -22.65
N ILE A 108 -17.12 5.34 -23.50
CA ILE A 108 -16.17 6.15 -24.28
C ILE A 108 -15.46 7.15 -23.36
N ASP A 109 -16.20 7.77 -22.43
CA ASP A 109 -15.66 8.74 -21.48
C ASP A 109 -14.72 8.10 -20.45
N SER A 110 -14.94 6.83 -20.10
CA SER A 110 -14.08 6.04 -19.22
C SER A 110 -12.94 5.31 -19.95
N ALA A 111 -12.80 5.50 -21.26
CA ALA A 111 -11.81 4.78 -22.06
C ALA A 111 -10.37 5.04 -21.59
N GLU A 112 -9.57 3.98 -21.57
CA GLU A 112 -8.18 4.02 -21.14
C GLU A 112 -7.28 4.54 -22.29
N PRO A 113 -6.45 5.56 -22.05
CA PRO A 113 -5.51 6.05 -23.06
C PRO A 113 -4.31 5.11 -23.17
N LEU A 114 -4.26 4.30 -24.23
CA LEU A 114 -3.17 3.36 -24.50
C LEU A 114 -2.56 3.61 -25.87
N ALA A 115 -1.22 3.71 -25.92
CA ALA A 115 -0.47 3.94 -27.15
C ALA A 115 -0.98 5.13 -28.01
N GLY A 116 -1.52 6.16 -27.37
CA GLY A 116 -2.07 7.34 -28.04
C GLY A 116 -3.52 7.24 -28.53
N TYR A 117 -4.23 6.16 -28.20
CA TYR A 117 -5.63 5.95 -28.59
C TYR A 117 -6.51 5.59 -27.37
N PRO A 118 -7.82 5.93 -27.40
CA PRO A 118 -8.77 5.53 -26.36
C PRO A 118 -9.22 4.08 -26.55
N PHE A 119 -9.09 3.25 -25.52
CA PHE A 119 -9.55 1.86 -25.51
C PHE A 119 -10.63 1.64 -24.46
N VAL A 120 -11.67 0.87 -24.81
CA VAL A 120 -12.64 0.39 -23.81
C VAL A 120 -11.92 -0.40 -22.73
N THR A 121 -12.32 -0.22 -21.48
CA THR A 121 -11.66 -0.86 -20.33
C THR A 121 -11.73 -2.40 -20.43
N LEU A 122 -10.77 -3.09 -19.83
CA LEU A 122 -10.85 -4.56 -19.72
C LEU A 122 -12.10 -5.00 -18.93
N GLN A 123 -12.55 -4.21 -17.96
CA GLN A 123 -13.73 -4.52 -17.16
C GLN A 123 -15.02 -4.48 -18.00
N ASP A 124 -15.18 -3.45 -18.84
CA ASP A 124 -16.31 -3.32 -19.75
C ASP A 124 -16.24 -4.40 -20.84
N THR A 125 -15.04 -4.66 -21.36
CA THR A 125 -14.79 -5.75 -22.32
C THR A 125 -15.20 -7.11 -21.75
N LEU A 126 -14.84 -7.40 -20.49
CA LEU A 126 -15.24 -8.61 -19.77
C LEU A 126 -16.77 -8.70 -19.62
N SER A 127 -17.39 -7.59 -19.21
CA SER A 127 -18.82 -7.50 -18.96
C SER A 127 -19.61 -7.79 -20.25
N TRP A 128 -19.18 -7.21 -21.38
CA TRP A 128 -19.80 -7.46 -22.68
C TRP A 128 -19.59 -8.89 -23.17
N LYS A 129 -18.39 -9.45 -23.04
CA LYS A 129 -18.12 -10.84 -23.43
C LYS A 129 -18.93 -11.84 -22.60
N LYS A 130 -19.04 -11.62 -21.29
CA LYS A 130 -19.89 -12.43 -20.40
C LYS A 130 -21.37 -12.32 -20.76
N PHE A 131 -21.85 -11.10 -21.03
CA PHE A 131 -23.24 -10.88 -21.42
C PHE A 131 -23.60 -11.61 -22.73
N LEU A 132 -22.74 -11.50 -23.75
CA LEU A 132 -22.96 -12.14 -25.04
C LEU A 132 -22.81 -13.67 -25.00
N ASN A 133 -22.09 -14.20 -24.01
CA ASN A 133 -21.91 -15.63 -23.70
C ASN A 133 -21.64 -16.52 -24.93
N ARG A 134 -20.79 -16.05 -25.87
CA ARG A 134 -20.46 -16.79 -27.09
C ARG A 134 -19.35 -17.79 -26.78
N GLU A 135 -19.42 -19.00 -27.36
CA GLU A 135 -18.38 -20.02 -27.17
C GLU A 135 -16.96 -19.51 -27.53
N LYS A 136 -16.87 -18.67 -28.58
CA LYS A 136 -15.60 -18.05 -29.00
C LYS A 136 -14.98 -17.12 -27.95
N ASP A 137 -15.78 -16.56 -27.04
CA ASP A 137 -15.33 -15.59 -26.03
C ASP A 137 -14.84 -16.27 -24.73
N GLN A 138 -15.06 -17.58 -24.54
CA GLN A 138 -14.71 -18.26 -23.28
C GLN A 138 -13.20 -18.18 -22.95
N LYS A 139 -12.34 -18.30 -23.97
CA LYS A 139 -10.89 -18.13 -23.80
C LYS A 139 -10.52 -16.69 -23.43
N ASP A 140 -11.20 -15.72 -24.04
CA ASP A 140 -10.96 -14.30 -23.80
C ASP A 140 -11.38 -13.89 -22.39
N ILE A 141 -12.55 -14.36 -21.93
CA ILE A 141 -13.06 -14.13 -20.57
C ILE A 141 -12.02 -14.58 -19.54
N LYS A 142 -11.52 -15.81 -19.68
CA LYS A 142 -10.51 -16.35 -18.78
C LYS A 142 -9.23 -15.50 -18.75
N MET A 143 -8.71 -15.10 -19.92
CA MET A 143 -7.52 -14.25 -20.00
C MET A 143 -7.71 -12.87 -19.37
N ILE A 144 -8.90 -12.27 -19.53
CA ILE A 144 -9.22 -10.99 -18.93
C ILE A 144 -9.35 -11.12 -17.41
N GLU A 145 -10.02 -12.17 -16.91
CA GLU A 145 -10.13 -12.44 -15.47
C GLU A 145 -8.77 -12.66 -14.82
N GLU A 146 -7.89 -13.46 -15.44
CA GLU A 146 -6.50 -13.64 -14.99
C GLU A 146 -5.75 -12.31 -14.96
N THR A 147 -5.92 -11.46 -15.97
CA THR A 147 -5.28 -10.14 -16.02
C THR A 147 -5.81 -9.19 -14.93
N LEU A 148 -7.12 -9.19 -14.69
CA LEU A 148 -7.76 -8.35 -13.68
C LEU A 148 -7.48 -8.84 -12.25
N SER A 149 -7.13 -10.11 -12.08
CA SER A 149 -6.71 -10.68 -10.78
C SER A 149 -5.37 -10.12 -10.27
N LEU A 150 -4.54 -9.56 -11.16
CA LEU A 150 -3.26 -8.94 -10.82
C LEU A 150 -3.43 -7.46 -10.51
N PHE A 151 -3.25 -7.07 -9.25
CA PHE A 151 -3.31 -5.67 -8.82
C PHE A 151 -2.24 -4.80 -9.50
N PRO A 152 -2.50 -3.51 -9.79
CA PRO A 152 -1.47 -2.60 -10.28
C PRO A 152 -0.39 -2.40 -9.21
N GLY A 153 0.88 -2.41 -9.60
CA GLY A 153 1.98 -2.29 -8.66
C GLY A 153 3.31 -2.82 -9.20
N ILE A 154 4.30 -2.79 -8.32
CA ILE A 154 5.63 -3.36 -8.55
C ILE A 154 5.77 -4.64 -7.73
N TYR A 155 6.36 -5.65 -8.36
CA TYR A 155 6.66 -6.93 -7.75
C TYR A 155 8.13 -7.28 -7.96
N THR A 156 8.78 -7.74 -6.90
CA THR A 156 10.17 -8.23 -6.92
C THR A 156 10.26 -9.71 -7.27
N GLU A 157 9.15 -10.43 -7.15
CA GLU A 157 8.97 -11.82 -7.58
C GLU A 157 7.87 -11.88 -8.63
N LYS A 158 7.94 -12.85 -9.55
CA LYS A 158 6.98 -12.98 -10.64
C LYS A 158 5.60 -13.33 -10.09
N PRO A 159 4.56 -12.49 -10.27
CA PRO A 159 3.22 -12.82 -9.83
C PRO A 159 2.65 -14.04 -10.55
N MET A 160 1.73 -14.76 -9.89
CA MET A 160 0.97 -15.85 -10.54
C MET A 160 0.11 -15.27 -11.67
N ASN A 161 0.12 -15.90 -12.85
CA ASN A 161 -0.53 -15.40 -14.09
C ASN A 161 0.14 -14.14 -14.69
N PHE A 162 1.35 -13.78 -14.26
CA PHE A 162 2.10 -12.69 -14.87
C PHE A 162 2.58 -13.07 -16.27
N SER A 163 2.23 -12.24 -17.24
CA SER A 163 2.54 -12.44 -18.64
C SER A 163 2.91 -11.11 -19.30
N PRO A 164 4.22 -10.80 -19.41
CA PRO A 164 4.67 -9.51 -19.88
C PRO A 164 4.30 -9.29 -21.36
N ALA A 165 3.91 -8.06 -21.68
CA ALA A 165 3.65 -7.57 -23.03
C ALA A 165 4.77 -6.65 -23.54
N LEU A 166 5.71 -6.29 -22.66
CA LEU A 166 6.83 -5.41 -22.94
C LEU A 166 8.01 -5.74 -21.99
N VAL A 167 9.22 -5.47 -22.48
CA VAL A 167 10.43 -5.38 -21.65
C VAL A 167 11.04 -4.01 -21.86
N SER A 168 11.45 -3.36 -20.78
CA SER A 168 12.03 -2.03 -20.79
C SER A 168 13.31 -1.96 -19.98
N VAL A 169 14.19 -1.02 -20.35
CA VAL A 169 15.42 -0.68 -19.65
C VAL A 169 15.33 0.77 -19.17
N ALA A 170 15.90 1.06 -18.00
CA ALA A 170 15.95 2.41 -17.46
C ALA A 170 17.28 2.71 -16.75
N CYS A 171 17.77 3.95 -16.89
CA CYS A 171 19.07 4.36 -16.39
C CYS A 171 18.96 5.45 -15.33
N TYR A 172 19.46 5.17 -14.13
CA TYR A 172 19.74 6.19 -13.12
C TYR A 172 21.07 6.87 -13.45
N MET A 173 20.99 7.94 -14.26
CA MET A 173 22.15 8.77 -14.56
C MET A 173 22.41 9.75 -13.42
N THR A 174 23.62 9.76 -12.88
CA THR A 174 24.01 10.60 -11.74
C THR A 174 25.17 11.54 -12.10
N SER A 175 25.10 12.78 -11.63
CA SER A 175 26.23 13.74 -11.59
C SER A 175 26.30 14.33 -10.18
N GLY A 176 27.40 14.09 -9.46
CA GLY A 176 27.46 14.39 -8.02
C GLY A 176 26.35 13.68 -7.23
N ASN A 177 25.58 14.43 -6.44
CA ASN A 177 24.44 13.93 -5.65
C ASN A 177 23.08 14.04 -6.37
N LYS A 178 23.08 14.38 -7.67
CA LYS A 178 21.86 14.61 -8.45
C LYS A 178 21.65 13.52 -9.49
N MET A 179 20.38 13.23 -9.76
CA MET A 179 19.91 12.29 -10.78
C MET A 179 19.17 13.04 -11.89
N LEU A 180 19.30 12.56 -13.12
CA LEU A 180 18.59 13.11 -14.27
C LEU A 180 17.16 12.60 -14.32
N PHE A 181 16.21 13.51 -14.44
CA PHE A 181 14.81 13.24 -14.77
C PHE A 181 14.39 14.01 -16.01
N LEU A 182 13.57 13.37 -16.84
CA LEU A 182 13.00 13.91 -18.07
C LEU A 182 11.48 14.05 -17.91
N GLN A 183 10.93 15.18 -18.32
CA GLN A 183 9.49 15.42 -18.33
C GLN A 183 8.90 15.01 -19.68
N LYS A 184 7.93 14.09 -19.69
CA LYS A 184 7.29 13.62 -20.92
C LYS A 184 6.51 14.75 -21.60
N ALA A 185 6.66 14.85 -22.92
CA ALA A 185 6.00 15.85 -23.76
C ALA A 185 4.49 15.62 -23.86
N GLU A 186 3.76 16.62 -24.36
CA GLU A 186 2.33 16.48 -24.64
C GLU A 186 2.08 15.41 -25.72
N GLY A 187 1.02 14.62 -25.57
CA GLY A 187 0.72 13.50 -26.47
C GLY A 187 1.52 12.21 -26.19
N GLN A 188 2.50 12.25 -25.28
CA GLN A 188 3.19 11.05 -24.81
C GLN A 188 2.43 10.36 -23.67
N TRP A 189 2.67 9.05 -23.50
CA TRP A 189 2.16 8.33 -22.34
C TRP A 189 2.73 8.94 -21.05
N SER A 190 1.87 9.18 -20.05
CA SER A 190 2.22 9.93 -18.84
C SER A 190 2.72 11.36 -19.10
N ALA A 191 2.12 12.07 -20.07
CA ALA A 191 2.41 13.48 -20.36
C ALA A 191 2.50 14.34 -19.08
N GLU A 192 3.43 15.29 -19.08
CA GLU A 192 3.76 16.19 -17.97
C GLU A 192 4.38 15.54 -16.72
N LYS A 193 4.41 14.21 -16.63
CA LYS A 193 5.07 13.50 -15.54
C LYS A 193 6.57 13.36 -15.79
N TRP A 194 7.31 13.17 -14.71
CA TRP A 194 8.77 13.04 -14.69
C TRP A 194 9.19 11.58 -14.57
N GLY A 195 10.13 11.14 -15.40
CA GLY A 195 10.72 9.81 -15.38
C GLY A 195 12.24 9.87 -15.48
N ILE A 196 12.90 8.76 -15.19
CA ILE A 196 14.32 8.58 -15.55
C ILE A 196 14.44 8.18 -17.03
N PRO A 197 15.60 8.39 -17.66
CA PRO A 197 15.83 7.91 -19.03
C PRO A 197 15.48 6.42 -19.16
N CYS A 198 14.58 6.07 -20.07
CA CYS A 198 14.08 4.72 -20.21
C CYS A 198 13.49 4.43 -21.58
N GLY A 199 13.50 3.16 -21.98
CA GLY A 199 12.79 2.76 -23.17
C GLY A 199 12.71 1.27 -23.36
N LYS A 200 12.36 0.86 -24.57
CA LYS A 200 11.97 -0.52 -24.87
C LYS A 200 13.16 -1.29 -25.39
N ILE A 201 13.26 -2.57 -25.04
CA ILE A 201 14.27 -3.42 -25.65
C ILE A 201 13.80 -3.86 -27.04
N GLU A 202 14.75 -3.95 -27.97
CA GLU A 202 14.54 -4.59 -29.28
C GLU A 202 15.32 -5.91 -29.37
N GLU A 203 15.72 -6.35 -30.57
CA GLU A 203 16.54 -7.55 -30.77
C GLU A 203 18.03 -7.30 -30.44
N GLU A 204 18.31 -6.81 -29.23
CA GLU A 204 19.64 -6.38 -28.77
C GLU A 204 19.91 -6.78 -27.30
N GLU A 205 21.16 -6.63 -26.84
CA GLU A 205 21.54 -6.87 -25.44
C GLU A 205 21.06 -5.73 -24.52
N LEU A 206 20.77 -6.02 -23.24
CA LEU A 206 20.20 -5.02 -22.31
C LEU A 206 21.04 -3.75 -22.16
N SER A 207 22.37 -3.88 -22.14
CA SER A 207 23.28 -2.72 -22.03
C SER A 207 23.37 -1.93 -23.34
N GLU A 208 23.16 -2.57 -24.48
CA GLU A 208 23.08 -1.92 -25.80
C GLU A 208 21.80 -1.12 -25.92
N ALA A 209 20.66 -1.73 -25.59
CA ALA A 209 19.38 -1.06 -25.48
C ALA A 209 19.48 0.16 -24.56
N MET A 210 20.10 0.01 -23.37
CA MET A 210 20.19 1.10 -22.43
C MET A 210 21.06 2.26 -22.93
N ALA A 211 22.20 1.96 -23.59
CA ALA A 211 23.06 2.99 -24.16
C ALA A 211 22.38 3.72 -25.34
N ARG A 212 21.60 2.99 -26.16
CA ARG A 212 20.79 3.55 -27.24
C ARG A 212 19.72 4.50 -26.70
N GLU A 213 18.91 4.05 -25.75
CA GLU A 213 17.82 4.84 -25.16
C GLU A 213 18.34 6.12 -24.47
N VAL A 214 19.46 6.04 -23.75
CA VAL A 214 20.09 7.26 -23.18
C VAL A 214 20.51 8.23 -24.28
N LEU A 215 21.12 7.75 -25.37
CA LEU A 215 21.51 8.60 -26.48
C LEU A 215 20.29 9.23 -27.17
N GLU A 216 19.23 8.45 -27.39
CA GLU A 216 18.00 8.91 -28.06
C GLU A 216 17.27 9.95 -27.21
N GLU A 217 17.06 9.71 -25.92
CA GLU A 217 16.27 10.60 -25.06
C GLU A 217 17.06 11.83 -24.56
N THR A 218 18.38 11.73 -24.43
CA THR A 218 19.20 12.77 -23.77
C THR A 218 20.33 13.34 -24.63
N GLY A 219 20.63 12.74 -25.79
CA GLY A 219 21.79 13.09 -26.61
C GLY A 219 23.15 12.72 -25.98
N VAL A 220 23.16 12.12 -24.78
CA VAL A 220 24.37 11.76 -24.06
C VAL A 220 24.87 10.40 -24.55
N LYS A 221 26.08 10.36 -25.08
CA LYS A 221 26.74 9.10 -25.40
C LYS A 221 27.41 8.52 -24.15
N ILE A 222 26.97 7.34 -23.72
CA ILE A 222 27.54 6.60 -22.59
C ILE A 222 28.28 5.35 -23.07
N ASP A 223 29.27 4.92 -22.27
CA ASP A 223 29.94 3.64 -22.48
C ASP A 223 29.10 2.50 -21.88
N LYS A 224 28.65 1.57 -22.74
CA LYS A 224 27.79 0.46 -22.33
C LYS A 224 28.46 -0.48 -21.34
N ASP A 225 29.79 -0.61 -21.37
CA ASP A 225 30.54 -1.50 -20.48
C ASP A 225 30.70 -0.90 -19.07
N SER A 226 30.50 0.41 -18.95
CA SER A 226 30.51 1.15 -17.68
C SER A 226 29.13 1.22 -17.00
N LEU A 227 28.08 0.69 -17.65
CA LEU A 227 26.74 0.59 -17.05
C LEU A 227 26.73 -0.45 -15.92
N LYS A 228 26.24 -0.05 -14.74
CA LYS A 228 26.04 -0.97 -13.61
C LYS A 228 24.61 -1.48 -13.60
N TYR A 229 24.40 -2.75 -13.88
CA TYR A 229 23.09 -3.38 -13.76
C TYR A 229 22.64 -3.47 -12.29
N THR A 230 21.47 -2.91 -11.98
CA THR A 230 20.96 -2.83 -10.60
C THR A 230 19.84 -3.84 -10.31
N GLY A 231 19.27 -4.47 -11.34
CA GLY A 231 18.23 -5.49 -11.23
C GLY A 231 17.03 -5.20 -12.10
N TYR A 232 15.89 -5.83 -11.79
CA TYR A 232 14.66 -5.71 -12.54
C TYR A 232 13.43 -5.86 -11.65
N PHE A 233 12.28 -5.45 -12.18
CA PHE A 233 10.98 -5.53 -11.53
C PHE A 233 9.93 -6.07 -12.49
N TYR A 234 8.90 -6.71 -11.95
CA TYR A 234 7.66 -6.97 -12.66
C TYR A 234 6.69 -5.86 -12.34
N ILE A 235 6.22 -5.14 -13.36
CA ILE A 235 5.29 -4.02 -13.18
C ILE A 235 3.96 -4.35 -13.84
N VAL A 236 2.89 -4.10 -13.09
CA VAL A 236 1.52 -4.07 -13.59
C VAL A 236 1.06 -2.61 -13.57
N SER A 237 0.85 -2.02 -14.74
CA SER A 237 0.42 -0.62 -14.85
C SER A 237 -0.99 -0.42 -14.30
N LEU A 238 -1.40 0.84 -14.11
CA LEU A 238 -2.77 1.18 -13.71
C LEU A 238 -3.80 0.64 -14.71
N GLU A 239 -3.43 0.64 -16.00
CA GLU A 239 -4.19 0.09 -17.12
C GLU A 239 -3.95 -1.42 -17.32
N ARG A 240 -3.38 -2.12 -16.33
CA ARG A 240 -3.10 -3.57 -16.34
C ARG A 240 -2.14 -4.03 -17.45
N LEU A 241 -1.30 -3.13 -17.97
CA LEU A 241 -0.20 -3.54 -18.86
C LEU A 241 0.92 -4.15 -18.02
N GLN A 242 1.33 -5.36 -18.37
CA GLN A 242 2.35 -6.11 -17.64
C GLN A 242 3.69 -5.99 -18.37
N TYR A 243 4.75 -5.58 -17.68
CA TYR A 243 6.07 -5.45 -18.29
C TYR A 243 7.20 -5.71 -17.31
N ILE A 244 8.34 -6.16 -17.84
CA ILE A 244 9.58 -6.34 -17.09
C ILE A 244 10.40 -5.06 -17.22
N PHE A 245 10.79 -4.49 -16.09
CA PHE A 245 11.50 -3.21 -16.02
C PHE A 245 12.91 -3.41 -15.47
N HIS A 246 13.89 -3.49 -16.38
CA HIS A 246 15.31 -3.60 -16.06
C HIS A 246 15.90 -2.24 -15.72
N THR A 247 16.83 -2.21 -14.78
CA THR A 247 17.40 -0.97 -14.27
C THR A 247 18.92 -1.02 -14.27
N PHE A 248 19.51 0.12 -14.62
CA PHE A 248 20.94 0.39 -14.62
C PHE A 248 21.24 1.68 -13.88
N SER A 249 22.49 1.85 -13.45
CA SER A 249 23.02 3.12 -12.97
C SER A 249 24.27 3.50 -13.76
N TYR A 250 24.45 4.80 -13.97
CA TYR A 250 25.58 5.36 -14.69
C TYR A 250 26.04 6.67 -14.04
N GLN A 251 27.29 6.71 -13.57
CA GLN A 251 27.87 7.89 -12.95
C GLN A 251 28.62 8.71 -13.99
N LEU A 252 28.20 9.95 -14.17
CA LEU A 252 28.95 10.95 -14.93
C LEU A 252 30.08 11.52 -14.07
N HIS A 253 31.25 11.63 -14.67
CA HIS A 253 32.45 12.20 -14.04
C HIS A 253 32.56 13.73 -14.22
N ARG A 254 31.71 14.30 -15.07
CA ARG A 254 31.60 15.73 -15.36
C ARG A 254 30.19 16.03 -15.85
N ASP A 255 29.79 17.29 -15.74
CA ASP A 255 28.52 17.73 -16.33
C ASP A 255 28.58 17.60 -17.85
N VAL A 256 27.51 17.02 -18.41
CA VAL A 256 27.33 16.84 -19.85
C VAL A 256 26.06 17.56 -20.29
N PRO A 257 26.06 18.25 -21.45
CA PRO A 257 24.85 18.88 -21.96
C PRO A 257 23.82 17.81 -22.34
N VAL A 258 22.58 18.02 -21.91
CA VAL A 258 21.43 17.16 -22.25
C VAL A 258 20.66 17.80 -23.40
N MET A 259 20.47 17.05 -24.48
CA MET A 259 19.70 17.41 -25.67
C MET A 259 18.51 16.47 -25.77
N LEU A 260 17.31 16.99 -25.53
CA LEU A 260 16.10 16.18 -25.47
C LEU A 260 15.59 15.80 -26.86
N SER A 261 15.05 14.58 -26.97
CA SER A 261 14.19 14.19 -28.09
C SER A 261 12.79 14.83 -27.99
N ASP A 262 12.01 14.74 -29.06
CA ASP A 262 10.61 15.20 -29.11
C ASP A 262 9.69 14.46 -28.12
N GLU A 263 10.15 13.37 -27.51
CA GLU A 263 9.42 12.68 -26.44
C GLU A 263 9.42 13.43 -25.11
N HIS A 264 10.33 14.39 -24.94
CA HIS A 264 10.54 15.11 -23.69
C HIS A 264 10.53 16.62 -23.90
N ARG A 265 9.93 17.34 -22.95
CA ARG A 265 9.82 18.81 -23.01
C ARG A 265 10.75 19.54 -22.06
N ALA A 266 11.25 18.86 -21.02
CA ALA A 266 12.13 19.43 -20.02
C ALA A 266 12.99 18.35 -19.35
N PHE A 267 14.11 18.76 -18.74
CA PHE A 267 14.92 17.90 -17.89
C PHE A 267 15.32 18.61 -16.60
N LYS A 268 15.62 17.83 -15.56
CA LYS A 268 16.15 18.33 -14.29
C LYS A 268 17.19 17.38 -13.73
N TRP A 269 18.23 17.95 -13.14
CA TRP A 269 19.12 17.26 -12.21
C TRP A 269 18.65 17.55 -10.80
N VAL A 270 18.15 16.53 -10.09
CA VAL A 270 17.58 16.68 -8.74
C VAL A 270 18.20 15.69 -7.77
N SER A 271 18.29 16.05 -6.50
CA SER A 271 18.65 15.11 -5.44
C SER A 271 17.59 14.01 -5.29
N TYR A 272 17.92 12.97 -4.52
CA TYR A 272 16.95 11.94 -4.18
C TYR A 272 15.71 12.53 -3.49
N GLU A 273 15.92 13.45 -2.55
CA GLU A 273 14.86 14.10 -1.78
C GLU A 273 13.99 14.99 -2.68
N GLU A 274 14.61 15.79 -3.56
CA GLU A 274 13.89 16.62 -4.53
C GLU A 274 13.08 15.78 -5.53
N ALA A 275 13.58 14.60 -5.92
CA ALA A 275 12.86 13.69 -6.80
C ALA A 275 11.51 13.23 -6.21
N HIS A 276 11.38 13.13 -4.88
CA HIS A 276 10.11 12.73 -4.23
C HIS A 276 9.02 13.80 -4.37
N CYS A 277 9.43 15.05 -4.57
CA CYS A 277 8.55 16.18 -4.79
C CYS A 277 8.14 16.37 -6.27
N LEU A 278 8.73 15.61 -7.20
CA LEU A 278 8.32 15.63 -8.60
C LEU A 278 7.00 14.88 -8.80
N ASN A 279 6.20 15.33 -9.77
CA ASN A 279 5.06 14.59 -10.29
C ASN A 279 5.57 13.44 -11.16
N LEU A 280 6.01 12.35 -10.50
CA LEU A 280 6.66 11.23 -11.17
C LEU A 280 5.66 10.34 -11.92
N ILE A 281 6.16 9.63 -12.93
CA ILE A 281 5.45 8.52 -13.59
C ILE A 281 5.00 7.52 -12.52
N PRO A 282 3.80 6.89 -12.63
CA PRO A 282 3.32 5.91 -11.66
C PRO A 282 4.38 4.85 -11.35
N PHE A 283 4.46 4.46 -10.08
CA PHE A 283 5.39 3.47 -9.55
C PHE A 283 6.87 3.87 -9.54
N GLN A 284 7.28 4.98 -10.17
CA GLN A 284 8.68 5.43 -10.18
C GLN A 284 9.22 5.78 -8.78
N LYS A 285 8.36 6.22 -7.85
CA LYS A 285 8.74 6.51 -6.45
C LYS A 285 9.15 5.25 -5.72
N GLU A 286 8.36 4.20 -5.87
CA GLU A 286 8.56 2.90 -5.26
C GLU A 286 9.84 2.24 -5.82
N VAL A 287 10.08 2.33 -7.13
CA VAL A 287 11.36 1.89 -7.73
C VAL A 287 12.54 2.69 -7.14
N LEU A 288 12.43 4.01 -6.99
CA LEU A 288 13.48 4.86 -6.39
C LEU A 288 13.80 4.43 -4.94
N VAL A 289 12.77 4.19 -4.13
CA VAL A 289 12.91 3.73 -2.74
C VAL A 289 13.62 2.38 -2.69
N TYR A 290 13.16 1.42 -3.50
CA TYR A 290 13.78 0.10 -3.57
C TYR A 290 15.24 0.18 -4.00
N GLN A 291 15.57 1.00 -4.99
CA GLN A 291 16.95 1.19 -5.44
C GLN A 291 17.84 1.78 -4.35
N LYS A 292 17.36 2.78 -3.61
CA LYS A 292 18.09 3.32 -2.45
C LYS A 292 18.32 2.25 -1.37
N GLN A 293 17.35 1.38 -1.13
CA GLN A 293 17.49 0.27 -0.18
C GLN A 293 18.46 -0.81 -0.67
N LYS A 294 18.40 -1.20 -1.95
CA LYS A 294 19.30 -2.20 -2.52
C LYS A 294 20.75 -1.72 -2.60
N LEU A 295 20.97 -0.44 -2.92
CA LEU A 295 22.30 0.19 -2.83
C LEU A 295 22.81 0.26 -1.38
N ARG A 296 21.92 0.40 -0.38
CA ARG A 296 22.27 0.27 1.04
C ARG A 296 22.64 -1.17 1.43
N LEU A 297 21.95 -2.17 0.88
CA LEU A 297 22.16 -3.60 1.20
C LEU A 297 23.35 -4.22 0.44
N ALA A 298 23.65 -3.77 -0.78
CA ALA A 298 24.75 -4.23 -1.62
C ALA A 298 26.13 -3.69 -1.18
N GLY A 299 26.26 -3.24 0.07
CA GLY A 299 27.47 -2.69 0.67
C GLY A 299 28.60 -3.72 0.88
N THR A 300 29.01 -4.44 -0.15
CA THR A 300 30.33 -5.06 -0.26
C THR A 300 31.00 -4.68 -1.58
N ALA A 301 32.05 -3.87 -1.43
CA ALA A 301 33.08 -3.49 -2.40
C ALA A 301 32.68 -2.56 -3.56
N GLY A 302 33.13 -1.30 -3.47
CA GLY A 302 33.47 -0.50 -4.67
C GLY A 302 32.70 0.80 -4.89
N GLY A 303 32.75 1.70 -3.92
CA GLY A 303 32.71 3.15 -4.14
C GLY A 303 31.35 3.83 -4.10
N ILE A 304 31.10 4.58 -3.02
CA ILE A 304 30.62 5.98 -3.02
C ILE A 304 31.24 6.63 -1.78
N GLY A 305 31.97 7.74 -1.98
CA GLY A 305 32.50 8.57 -0.90
C GLY A 305 31.43 9.50 -0.36
N GLU A 306 30.58 8.98 0.53
CA GLU A 306 29.87 9.69 1.59
C GLU A 306 29.55 8.64 2.67
N PRO A 307 29.59 8.94 3.98
CA PRO A 307 29.31 7.94 5.00
C PRO A 307 27.88 7.41 4.79
N LEU A 308 27.74 6.08 4.66
CA LEU A 308 26.45 5.38 4.69
C LEU A 308 25.50 6.07 5.68
N MET A 309 24.45 6.73 5.19
CA MET A 309 23.49 7.40 6.05
C MET A 309 22.78 6.31 6.87
N LYS A 310 23.17 6.20 8.14
CA LYS A 310 22.75 5.14 9.04
C LYS A 310 21.22 5.12 9.20
N SER A 311 20.62 3.93 9.27
CA SER A 311 19.19 3.78 9.58
C SER A 311 18.88 4.41 10.94
N MET A 312 17.61 4.77 11.19
CA MET A 312 17.21 5.31 12.50
C MET A 312 17.63 4.38 13.63
N GLU A 313 17.35 3.08 13.50
CA GLU A 313 17.78 2.05 14.45
C GLU A 313 19.30 2.06 14.69
N GLN A 314 20.10 2.11 13.62
CA GLN A 314 21.56 2.13 13.75
C GLN A 314 22.04 3.40 14.45
N LYS A 315 21.44 4.56 14.17
CA LYS A 315 21.77 5.81 14.88
C LYS A 315 21.47 5.71 16.38
N ILE A 316 20.36 5.08 16.76
CA ILE A 316 20.00 4.84 18.16
C ILE A 316 20.99 3.85 18.81
N ILE A 317 21.32 2.76 18.13
CA ILE A 317 22.31 1.79 18.58
C ILE A 317 23.65 2.48 18.83
N ASP A 318 24.13 3.30 17.89
CA ASP A 318 25.39 4.01 18.01
C ASP A 318 25.39 5.01 19.17
N TRP A 319 24.31 5.76 19.34
CA TRP A 319 24.15 6.67 20.48
C TRP A 319 24.24 5.90 21.79
N VAL A 320 23.54 4.77 21.91
CA VAL A 320 23.63 3.94 23.11
C VAL A 320 25.04 3.40 23.29
N GLN A 321 25.68 2.86 22.25
CA GLN A 321 27.03 2.30 22.34
C GLN A 321 28.06 3.36 22.79
N THR A 322 27.99 4.57 22.23
CA THR A 322 28.94 5.66 22.51
C THR A 322 28.67 6.37 23.84
N ASN A 323 27.44 6.32 24.36
CA ASN A 323 27.11 6.94 25.65
C ASN A 323 27.40 5.99 26.83
N PRO A 324 28.43 6.23 27.67
CA PRO A 324 28.82 5.32 28.74
C PRO A 324 27.78 5.21 29.88
N LYS A 325 26.86 6.17 29.97
CA LYS A 325 25.78 6.18 30.98
C LYS A 325 24.67 5.19 30.67
N ILE A 326 24.49 4.83 29.39
CA ILE A 326 23.46 3.90 28.96
C ILE A 326 24.05 2.49 28.90
N LYS A 327 23.35 1.54 29.52
CA LYS A 327 23.83 0.17 29.74
C LYS A 327 23.20 -0.86 28.81
N ALA A 328 21.92 -0.69 28.49
CA ALA A 328 21.22 -1.56 27.57
C ALA A 328 20.16 -0.81 26.75
N LEU A 329 19.82 -1.39 25.59
CA LEU A 329 18.78 -0.95 24.67
C LEU A 329 17.97 -2.16 24.23
N LEU A 330 16.67 -2.09 24.45
CA LEU A 330 15.70 -3.06 23.95
C LEU A 330 14.80 -2.39 22.91
N LEU A 331 14.59 -3.06 21.78
CA LEU A 331 13.55 -2.74 20.81
C LEU A 331 12.28 -3.50 21.18
N VAL A 332 11.16 -2.79 21.23
CA VAL A 332 9.85 -3.31 21.66
C VAL A 332 8.84 -3.10 20.52
N GLY A 333 7.61 -3.58 20.70
CA GLY A 333 6.51 -3.30 19.79
C GLY A 333 6.59 -4.06 18.47
N SER A 334 5.99 -3.48 17.42
CA SER A 334 5.86 -4.16 16.11
C SER A 334 7.21 -4.54 15.50
N ARG A 335 8.24 -3.70 15.68
CA ARG A 335 9.60 -3.95 15.18
C ARG A 335 10.35 -5.04 15.93
N ALA A 336 9.95 -5.36 17.16
CA ALA A 336 10.46 -6.54 17.85
C ALA A 336 9.85 -7.84 17.29
N GLN A 337 8.60 -7.78 16.84
CA GLN A 337 7.82 -8.90 16.31
C GLN A 337 7.91 -8.94 14.77
N GLN A 338 9.03 -9.46 14.23
CA GLN A 338 9.46 -9.43 12.81
C GLN A 338 8.39 -9.62 11.69
N ASN A 339 7.20 -10.12 12.00
CA ASN A 339 6.15 -10.46 11.03
C ASN A 339 5.20 -9.30 10.65
N MET A 340 5.32 -8.11 11.23
CA MET A 340 4.37 -6.99 10.99
C MET A 340 5.05 -5.61 10.95
N VAL A 341 6.18 -5.49 10.26
CA VAL A 341 6.87 -4.21 10.08
C VAL A 341 6.66 -3.69 8.66
N ASP A 342 6.17 -2.46 8.57
CA ASP A 342 5.98 -1.69 7.33
C ASP A 342 6.64 -0.30 7.43
N GLU A 343 6.41 0.55 6.43
CA GLU A 343 6.96 1.90 6.37
C GLU A 343 6.35 2.86 7.42
N LEU A 344 5.17 2.54 7.95
CA LEU A 344 4.46 3.33 8.97
C LEU A 344 4.77 2.86 10.39
N SER A 345 5.59 1.81 10.54
CA SER A 345 5.89 1.23 11.84
C SER A 345 6.88 2.09 12.63
N ASP A 346 6.44 2.53 13.82
CA ASP A 346 7.23 3.29 14.78
C ASP A 346 8.42 2.50 15.35
N TYR A 347 9.35 3.19 15.99
CA TYR A 347 10.41 2.60 16.80
C TYR A 347 10.12 2.76 18.29
N ASP A 348 9.68 1.68 18.95
CA ASP A 348 9.52 1.65 20.41
C ASP A 348 10.82 1.15 21.05
N VAL A 349 11.53 2.00 21.80
CA VAL A 349 12.82 1.64 22.41
C VAL A 349 12.82 1.86 23.92
N SER A 350 13.26 0.85 24.66
CA SER A 350 13.51 0.93 26.10
C SER A 350 15.00 1.09 26.37
N VAL A 351 15.36 2.21 26.97
CA VAL A 351 16.73 2.65 27.27
C VAL A 351 17.01 2.45 28.76
N PHE A 352 18.04 1.68 29.10
CA PHE A 352 18.36 1.34 30.50
C PHE A 352 19.59 2.11 31.00
N THR A 353 19.41 2.89 32.05
CA THR A 353 20.43 3.77 32.65
C THR A 353 20.10 4.14 34.08
N ASP A 354 21.11 4.27 34.95
CA ASP A 354 20.93 4.80 36.31
C ASP A 354 21.08 6.33 36.35
N SER A 355 21.29 6.97 35.20
CA SER A 355 21.54 8.41 35.07
C SER A 355 20.48 9.12 34.23
N ILE A 356 19.21 8.69 34.35
CA ILE A 356 18.07 9.14 33.53
C ILE A 356 18.02 10.66 33.43
N SER A 357 17.97 11.37 34.56
CA SER A 357 17.86 12.84 34.59
C SER A 357 18.98 13.52 33.81
N SER A 358 20.20 12.97 33.84
CA SER A 358 21.34 13.56 33.11
C SER A 358 21.27 13.40 31.60
N ILE A 359 20.42 12.50 31.10
CA ILE A 359 20.19 12.28 29.67
C ILE A 359 19.01 13.13 29.20
N ILE A 360 17.93 13.19 29.98
CA ILE A 360 16.66 13.74 29.52
C ILE A 360 16.39 15.19 29.97
N ASN A 361 17.30 15.81 30.73
CA ASN A 361 17.14 17.19 31.21
C ASN A 361 17.02 18.20 30.06
N GLU A 362 17.74 17.97 28.97
CA GLU A 362 17.64 18.73 27.73
C GLU A 362 17.50 17.77 26.57
N ASP A 363 16.65 18.09 25.59
CA ASP A 363 16.38 17.18 24.46
C ASP A 363 17.38 17.34 23.30
N GLN A 364 18.47 18.10 23.47
CA GLN A 364 19.46 18.33 22.42
C GLN A 364 20.11 17.04 21.90
N TRP A 365 20.15 15.97 22.72
CA TRP A 365 20.62 14.66 22.29
C TRP A 365 19.78 14.07 21.15
N LEU A 366 18.52 14.48 20.96
CA LEU A 366 17.70 14.02 19.85
C LEU A 366 18.24 14.46 18.49
N ASN A 367 18.95 15.61 18.44
CA ASN A 367 19.42 16.21 17.18
C ASN A 367 20.44 15.32 16.43
N GLN A 368 21.05 14.35 17.11
CA GLN A 368 21.97 13.40 16.47
C GLN A 368 21.24 12.36 15.59
N PHE A 369 19.93 12.17 15.79
CA PHE A 369 19.13 11.22 15.00
C PHE A 369 18.56 11.86 13.73
N GLY A 370 18.26 13.15 13.80
CA GLY A 370 17.72 13.96 12.72
C GLY A 370 17.11 15.23 13.26
N LYS A 371 16.56 16.06 12.36
CA LYS A 371 15.80 17.24 12.76
C LYS A 371 14.52 16.81 13.47
N VAL A 372 14.34 17.26 14.70
CA VAL A 372 13.12 16.99 15.50
C VAL A 372 12.00 17.90 15.01
N TRP A 373 10.84 17.32 14.67
CA TRP A 373 9.62 18.08 14.40
C TRP A 373 8.77 18.22 15.67
N ILE A 374 8.58 17.11 16.39
CA ILE A 374 7.76 17.05 17.60
C ILE A 374 8.48 16.20 18.64
N CYS A 375 8.45 16.62 19.90
CA CYS A 375 8.89 15.85 21.06
C CYS A 375 7.85 16.05 22.17
N VAL A 376 7.17 14.98 22.56
CA VAL A 376 6.20 14.98 23.66
C VAL A 376 6.84 14.33 24.89
N HIS A 377 6.73 15.03 26.02
CA HIS A 377 7.18 14.58 27.33
C HIS A 377 6.04 13.87 28.06
N GLU A 378 6.16 12.56 28.17
CA GLU A 378 5.20 11.74 28.90
C GLU A 378 5.90 10.91 29.98
N HIS A 379 5.09 10.22 30.76
CA HIS A 379 5.53 9.32 31.81
C HIS A 379 4.75 8.03 31.72
N LYS A 380 5.46 6.91 31.90
CA LYS A 380 4.90 5.59 32.01
C LYS A 380 4.86 5.19 33.47
N GLU A 381 3.68 4.87 33.96
CA GLU A 381 3.49 4.36 35.32
C GLU A 381 3.65 2.84 35.35
N TRP A 382 4.50 2.35 36.24
CA TRP A 382 4.69 0.91 36.47
C TRP A 382 5.05 0.63 37.92
N GLU A 383 4.32 -0.29 38.56
CA GLU A 383 4.46 -0.62 39.99
C GLU A 383 4.45 0.62 40.93
N GLY A 384 3.63 1.62 40.61
CA GLY A 384 3.53 2.87 41.39
C GLY A 384 4.74 3.81 41.24
N GLN A 385 5.61 3.56 40.26
CA GLN A 385 6.72 4.43 39.89
C GLN A 385 6.49 5.03 38.50
N SER A 386 6.96 6.27 38.34
CA SER A 386 6.82 7.04 37.12
C SER A 386 8.14 7.07 36.35
N PHE A 387 8.12 6.59 35.11
CA PHE A 387 9.29 6.49 34.24
C PHE A 387 9.14 7.44 33.04
N PRO A 388 10.10 8.33 32.79
CA PRO A 388 9.95 9.33 31.75
C PRO A 388 10.04 8.70 30.36
N THR A 389 9.29 9.28 29.42
CA THR A 389 9.30 8.93 28.01
C THR A 389 9.53 10.16 27.13
N ARG A 390 9.93 9.93 25.88
CA ARG A 390 9.98 10.94 24.81
C ARG A 390 9.35 10.35 23.57
N LEU A 391 8.19 10.86 23.16
CA LEU A 391 7.53 10.48 21.91
C LEU A 391 7.95 11.49 20.84
N VAL A 392 8.79 11.05 19.90
CA VAL A 392 9.50 11.96 19.01
C VAL A 392 9.15 11.67 17.57
N ILE A 393 8.77 12.71 16.82
CA ILE A 393 8.62 12.65 15.37
C ILE A 393 9.76 13.45 14.74
N PHE A 394 10.57 12.78 13.94
CA PHE A 394 11.67 13.37 13.19
C PHE A 394 11.25 13.78 11.79
N GLU A 395 12.08 14.59 11.15
CA GLU A 395 11.98 14.91 9.74
C GLU A 395 11.89 13.65 8.88
N GLY A 396 10.92 13.66 7.96
CA GLY A 396 10.53 12.49 7.18
C GLY A 396 9.44 11.63 7.83
N GLY A 397 8.88 12.06 8.97
CA GLY A 397 7.76 11.39 9.62
C GLY A 397 8.14 10.16 10.44
N ILE A 398 9.44 9.91 10.65
CA ILE A 398 9.90 8.77 11.45
C ILE A 398 9.59 9.04 12.91
N LYS A 399 8.79 8.17 13.53
CA LYS A 399 8.44 8.24 14.95
C LYS A 399 9.29 7.27 15.79
N VAL A 400 9.79 7.76 16.91
CA VAL A 400 10.54 6.99 17.90
C VAL A 400 10.03 7.30 19.30
N ASP A 401 9.63 6.27 20.03
CA ASP A 401 9.15 6.36 21.40
C ASP A 401 10.24 5.83 22.32
N PHE A 402 10.90 6.73 23.05
CA PHE A 402 11.92 6.38 24.03
C PHE A 402 11.28 6.23 25.41
N SER A 403 11.47 5.07 26.05
CA SER A 403 11.16 4.85 27.46
C SER A 403 12.44 4.66 28.26
N PHE A 404 12.60 5.39 29.37
CA PHE A 404 13.82 5.35 30.17
C PHE A 404 13.62 4.61 31.49
N TRP A 405 14.45 3.60 31.73
CA TRP A 405 14.32 2.69 32.87
C TRP A 405 15.62 2.60 33.68
N PRO A 406 15.56 2.53 35.02
CA PRO A 406 16.72 2.20 35.86
C PRO A 406 17.24 0.79 35.57
N THR A 407 18.55 0.58 35.68
CA THR A 407 19.13 -0.74 35.38
C THR A 407 18.77 -1.80 36.43
N ASP A 408 18.43 -1.38 37.65
CA ASP A 408 18.00 -2.29 38.72
C ASP A 408 16.71 -3.06 38.37
N LEU A 409 15.87 -2.54 37.47
CA LEU A 409 14.70 -3.27 36.98
C LEU A 409 15.08 -4.50 36.17
N LEU A 410 16.14 -4.43 35.36
CA LEU A 410 16.65 -5.61 34.63
C LEU A 410 17.06 -6.73 35.59
N LYS A 411 17.68 -6.36 36.72
CA LYS A 411 18.06 -7.33 37.76
C LYS A 411 16.83 -8.00 38.37
N ARG A 412 15.80 -7.22 38.70
CA ARG A 412 14.53 -7.74 39.24
C ARG A 412 13.84 -8.67 38.24
N TRP A 413 13.77 -8.30 36.98
CA TRP A 413 13.13 -9.11 35.93
C TRP A 413 13.89 -10.41 35.65
N ASN A 414 15.23 -10.39 35.66
CA ASN A 414 16.04 -11.61 35.59
C ASN A 414 15.79 -12.57 36.77
N GLN A 415 15.28 -12.07 37.90
CA GLN A 415 14.92 -12.87 39.07
C GLN A 415 13.44 -13.31 39.07
N GLY A 416 12.70 -13.04 37.97
CA GLY A 416 11.31 -13.46 37.80
C GLY A 416 10.26 -12.46 38.28
N ALA A 417 10.65 -11.21 38.58
CA ALA A 417 9.67 -10.15 38.82
C ALA A 417 8.83 -9.88 37.55
N PRO A 418 7.55 -9.48 37.69
CA PRO A 418 6.71 -9.14 36.54
C PRO A 418 7.31 -7.95 35.77
N MET A 419 7.16 -8.00 34.44
CA MET A 419 7.59 -6.97 33.52
C MET A 419 6.38 -6.19 32.99
N PRO A 420 6.58 -4.93 32.56
CA PRO A 420 5.57 -4.16 31.82
C PRO A 420 4.99 -4.94 30.63
N ASP A 421 3.70 -4.76 30.36
CA ASP A 421 2.96 -5.53 29.35
C ASP A 421 3.55 -5.43 27.95
N ASP A 422 4.08 -4.27 27.55
CA ASP A 422 4.74 -4.06 26.26
C ASP A 422 6.05 -4.84 26.13
N LEU A 423 6.85 -4.91 27.20
CA LEU A 423 8.05 -5.75 27.24
C LEU A 423 7.66 -7.24 27.31
N MET A 424 6.59 -7.57 28.02
CA MET A 424 6.04 -8.93 27.99
C MET A 424 5.50 -9.32 26.61
N ALA A 425 5.03 -8.38 25.79
CA ALA A 425 4.59 -8.66 24.42
C ALA A 425 5.74 -9.09 23.48
N GLY A 426 6.99 -8.93 23.91
CA GLY A 426 8.20 -9.34 23.19
C GLY A 426 9.12 -8.17 22.87
N PHE A 427 10.43 -8.43 22.91
CA PHE A 427 11.47 -7.45 22.66
C PHE A 427 12.69 -8.09 22.00
N ASN A 428 13.47 -7.28 21.28
CA ASN A 428 14.79 -7.62 20.79
C ASN A 428 15.86 -6.86 21.57
N ILE A 429 16.90 -7.56 22.00
CA ILE A 429 18.06 -6.93 22.66
C ILE A 429 18.95 -6.35 21.57
N LEU A 430 19.02 -5.02 21.46
CA LEU A 430 19.89 -4.35 20.49
C LEU A 430 21.28 -4.06 21.05
N VAL A 431 21.35 -3.67 22.32
CA VAL A 431 22.61 -3.42 23.04
C VAL A 431 22.50 -3.93 24.47
N ASP A 432 23.51 -4.66 24.93
CA ASP A 432 23.68 -5.03 26.34
C ASP A 432 25.17 -5.00 26.69
N LYS A 433 25.63 -3.88 27.27
CA LYS A 433 27.06 -3.64 27.53
C LYS A 433 27.60 -4.43 28.71
N GLU A 434 26.73 -4.78 29.65
CA GLU A 434 27.10 -5.34 30.96
C GLU A 434 26.46 -6.72 31.19
N LYS A 435 25.91 -7.33 30.13
CA LYS A 435 25.26 -8.66 30.19
C LYS A 435 24.07 -8.70 31.16
N LEU A 436 23.33 -7.59 31.25
CA LEU A 436 22.20 -7.40 32.15
C LEU A 436 20.90 -8.06 31.66
N THR A 437 20.82 -8.54 30.42
CA THR A 437 19.56 -9.04 29.82
C THR A 437 19.52 -10.55 29.60
N GLN A 438 20.51 -11.30 30.11
CA GLN A 438 20.71 -12.71 29.74
C GLN A 438 19.56 -13.65 30.14
N ASN A 439 18.88 -13.38 31.25
CA ASN A 439 17.85 -14.25 31.82
C ASN A 439 16.44 -13.66 31.70
N LEU A 440 16.25 -12.63 30.86
CA LEU A 440 14.93 -12.08 30.64
C LEU A 440 14.05 -13.11 29.90
N PRO A 441 12.76 -13.23 30.25
CA PRO A 441 11.85 -14.15 29.58
C PRO A 441 11.72 -13.78 28.10
N LYS A 442 12.12 -14.69 27.20
CA LYS A 442 12.24 -14.42 25.76
C LYS A 442 10.95 -14.57 24.93
N HIS A 443 9.77 -14.73 25.55
CA HIS A 443 8.54 -14.97 24.80
C HIS A 443 7.31 -14.33 25.44
N PRO A 444 6.37 -13.80 24.63
CA PRO A 444 5.10 -13.33 25.14
C PRO A 444 4.31 -14.47 25.75
N LYS A 445 4.04 -14.36 27.05
CA LYS A 445 2.86 -15.01 27.62
C LYS A 445 1.65 -14.26 27.06
N PRO A 446 0.57 -14.95 26.65
CA PRO A 446 -0.67 -14.26 26.36
C PRO A 446 -1.06 -13.45 27.59
N LEU A 447 -1.16 -12.13 27.40
CA LEU A 447 -1.43 -11.15 28.46
C LEU A 447 -2.81 -11.33 29.09
N THR A 448 -3.71 -12.04 28.42
CA THR A 448 -5.11 -12.15 28.78
C THR A 448 -5.41 -13.50 29.43
N SER A 449 -5.65 -13.45 30.74
CA SER A 449 -6.24 -14.56 31.48
C SER A 449 -7.76 -14.62 31.28
N LYS A 450 -8.33 -15.81 31.46
CA LYS A 450 -9.78 -15.99 31.52
C LYS A 450 -10.38 -15.04 32.58
N PRO A 451 -11.40 -14.23 32.24
CA PRO A 451 -12.00 -13.30 33.20
C PRO A 451 -12.68 -14.04 34.34
N THR A 452 -12.93 -13.34 35.44
CA THR A 452 -13.83 -13.82 36.49
C THR A 452 -15.28 -13.46 36.15
N GLN A 453 -16.25 -14.12 36.80
CA GLN A 453 -17.67 -13.72 36.72
C GLN A 453 -17.84 -12.24 37.06
N GLN A 454 -17.14 -11.74 38.09
CA GLN A 454 -17.21 -10.35 38.50
C GLN A 454 -16.73 -9.39 37.40
N MET A 455 -15.60 -9.68 36.75
CA MET A 455 -15.09 -8.86 35.63
C MET A 455 -16.06 -8.87 34.45
N PHE A 456 -16.63 -10.04 34.14
CA PHE A 456 -17.63 -10.20 33.10
C PHE A 456 -18.89 -9.36 33.38
N ASP A 457 -19.41 -9.42 34.60
CA ASP A 457 -20.57 -8.64 35.03
C ASP A 457 -20.31 -7.13 35.00
N THR A 458 -19.11 -6.69 35.39
CA THR A 458 -18.71 -5.27 35.31
C THR A 458 -18.77 -4.76 33.88
N VAL A 459 -18.18 -5.48 32.91
CA VAL A 459 -18.21 -5.07 31.50
C VAL A 459 -19.64 -5.01 30.95
N ILE A 460 -20.50 -5.95 31.34
CA ILE A 460 -21.92 -5.91 30.97
C ILE A 460 -22.61 -4.66 31.54
N GLN A 461 -22.42 -4.37 32.82
CA GLN A 461 -23.03 -3.19 33.46
C GLN A 461 -22.56 -1.88 32.82
N GLU A 462 -21.25 -1.75 32.59
CA GLU A 462 -20.67 -0.55 31.99
C GLU A 462 -21.10 -0.37 30.53
N PHE A 463 -21.19 -1.46 29.75
CA PHE A 463 -21.75 -1.41 28.40
C PHE A 463 -23.17 -0.83 28.39
N TRP A 464 -24.06 -1.34 29.25
CA TRP A 464 -25.43 -0.86 29.32
C TRP A 464 -25.55 0.56 29.86
N PHE A 465 -24.67 0.94 30.79
CA PHE A 465 -24.59 2.31 31.31
C PHE A 465 -24.20 3.31 30.22
N GLU A 466 -23.27 2.96 29.35
CA GLU A 466 -22.92 3.78 28.19
C GLU A 466 -24.03 3.78 27.14
N ALA A 467 -24.66 2.64 26.85
CA ALA A 467 -25.75 2.54 25.88
C ALA A 467 -26.94 3.44 26.27
N TYR A 468 -27.25 3.49 27.57
CA TYR A 468 -28.22 4.43 28.13
C TYR A 468 -27.84 5.88 27.86
N HIS A 469 -26.58 6.27 28.11
CA HIS A 469 -26.12 7.64 27.87
C HIS A 469 -26.17 8.03 26.40
N VAL A 470 -25.71 7.14 25.51
CA VAL A 470 -25.82 7.33 24.06
C VAL A 470 -27.28 7.62 23.69
N SER A 471 -28.23 6.77 24.13
CA SER A 471 -29.66 6.95 23.82
C SER A 471 -30.23 8.28 24.34
N LYS A 472 -29.75 8.77 25.48
CA LYS A 472 -30.16 10.06 26.07
C LYS A 472 -29.69 11.25 25.27
N TYR A 473 -28.45 11.22 24.78
CA TYR A 473 -27.91 12.27 23.93
C TYR A 473 -28.52 12.22 22.53
N LEU A 474 -28.74 11.03 21.98
CA LEU A 474 -29.45 10.87 20.71
C LEU A 474 -30.87 11.42 20.78
N LYS A 475 -31.63 11.14 21.85
CA LYS A 475 -32.98 11.74 22.02
C LYS A 475 -32.96 13.27 22.05
N ARG A 476 -31.86 13.88 22.51
CA ARG A 476 -31.67 15.34 22.56
C ARG A 476 -31.11 15.93 21.27
N ASN A 477 -30.79 15.08 20.29
CA ASN A 477 -30.04 15.45 19.09
C ASN A 477 -28.67 16.09 19.40
N ASP A 478 -28.05 15.70 20.53
CA ASP A 478 -26.68 16.09 20.88
C ASP A 478 -25.71 15.03 20.34
N LEU A 479 -25.42 15.12 19.04
CA LEU A 479 -24.66 14.11 18.31
C LEU A 479 -23.18 14.03 18.74
N TRP A 480 -22.60 15.16 19.16
CA TRP A 480 -21.22 15.17 19.66
C TRP A 480 -21.10 14.33 20.93
N SER A 481 -21.96 14.59 21.92
CA SER A 481 -21.98 13.80 23.16
C SER A 481 -22.37 12.33 22.88
N ALA A 482 -23.31 12.09 21.97
CA ALA A 482 -23.71 10.73 21.62
C ALA A 482 -22.55 9.93 21.00
N LEU A 483 -21.84 10.48 20.01
CA LEU A 483 -20.71 9.80 19.35
C LEU A 483 -19.51 9.66 20.27
N PHE A 484 -19.23 10.63 21.14
CA PHE A 484 -18.19 10.50 22.16
C PHE A 484 -18.46 9.30 23.08
N ARG A 485 -19.69 9.18 23.61
CA ARG A 485 -20.09 8.04 24.46
C ARG A 485 -20.21 6.73 23.67
N MET A 486 -20.58 6.78 22.39
CA MET A 486 -20.55 5.62 21.50
C MET A 486 -19.13 5.09 21.33
N GLY A 487 -18.14 5.97 21.24
CA GLY A 487 -16.72 5.61 21.25
C GLY A 487 -16.34 4.85 22.51
N LEU A 488 -16.71 5.37 23.71
CA LEU A 488 -16.47 4.66 24.98
C LEU A 488 -17.11 3.28 25.01
N LEU A 489 -18.40 3.20 24.63
CA LEU A 489 -19.17 1.96 24.53
C LEU A 489 -18.47 0.92 23.65
N ARG A 490 -18.04 1.35 22.45
CA ARG A 490 -17.42 0.49 21.46
C ARG A 490 -16.01 0.05 21.87
N ASP A 491 -15.17 1.02 22.21
CA ASP A 491 -13.72 0.82 22.32
C ASP A 491 -13.34 0.11 23.63
N HIS A 492 -14.11 0.31 24.70
CA HIS A 492 -13.79 -0.27 26.02
C HIS A 492 -14.61 -1.51 26.34
N PHE A 493 -15.88 -1.57 25.95
CA PHE A 493 -16.79 -2.62 26.43
C PHE A 493 -17.15 -3.62 25.33
N LEU A 494 -17.55 -3.13 24.15
CA LEU A 494 -17.85 -4.02 23.02
C LEU A 494 -16.60 -4.76 22.56
N LEU A 495 -15.51 -4.03 22.29
CA LEU A 495 -14.25 -4.65 21.89
C LEU A 495 -13.78 -5.67 22.92
N LYS A 496 -13.87 -5.36 24.23
CA LYS A 496 -13.48 -6.28 25.29
C LYS A 496 -14.28 -7.57 25.30
N MET A 497 -15.59 -7.47 25.06
CA MET A 497 -16.45 -8.66 24.96
C MET A 497 -16.14 -9.49 23.70
N ILE A 498 -15.79 -8.83 22.59
CA ILE A 498 -15.31 -9.52 21.38
C ILE A 498 -13.99 -10.24 21.66
N GLU A 499 -13.03 -9.59 22.32
CA GLU A 499 -11.76 -10.19 22.72
C GLU A 499 -11.97 -11.45 23.57
N TRP A 500 -12.82 -11.38 24.60
CA TRP A 500 -13.14 -12.55 25.43
C TRP A 500 -13.86 -13.65 24.67
N ASN A 501 -14.75 -13.29 23.74
CA ASN A 501 -15.46 -14.26 22.92
C ASN A 501 -14.51 -15.05 22.00
N GLU A 502 -13.59 -14.37 21.30
CA GLU A 502 -12.62 -15.03 20.43
C GLU A 502 -11.56 -15.82 21.21
N GLN A 503 -11.16 -15.33 22.39
CA GLN A 503 -10.29 -16.10 23.28
C GLN A 503 -10.99 -17.34 23.84
N ALA A 504 -12.26 -17.24 24.25
CA ALA A 504 -13.03 -18.38 24.70
C ALA A 504 -13.18 -19.44 23.60
N ARG A 505 -13.48 -19.03 22.35
CA ARG A 505 -13.56 -19.92 21.18
C ARG A 505 -12.26 -20.64 20.87
N SER A 506 -11.14 -19.98 21.09
CA SER A 506 -9.80 -20.54 20.87
C SER A 506 -9.23 -21.25 22.10
N ASN A 507 -10.01 -21.49 23.15
CA ASN A 507 -9.51 -22.03 24.42
C ASN A 507 -8.30 -21.25 24.98
N TRP A 508 -8.31 -19.93 24.82
CA TRP A 508 -7.28 -19.00 25.30
C TRP A 508 -5.90 -19.24 24.68
N THR A 509 -5.85 -19.81 23.47
CA THR A 509 -4.60 -20.14 22.77
C THR A 509 -4.17 -19.10 21.74
N VAL A 510 -5.10 -18.28 21.23
CA VAL A 510 -4.79 -17.25 20.24
C VAL A 510 -4.36 -15.96 20.94
N LEU A 511 -3.23 -15.41 20.50
CA LEU A 511 -2.78 -14.09 20.91
C LEU A 511 -3.58 -13.03 20.13
N LEU A 512 -4.38 -12.24 20.84
CA LEU A 512 -5.06 -11.09 20.24
C LEU A 512 -4.14 -9.87 20.24
N HIS A 513 -4.24 -9.08 19.18
CA HIS A 513 -3.58 -7.78 19.16
C HIS A 513 -4.38 -6.77 20.00
N PRO A 514 -3.71 -5.90 20.78
CA PRO A 514 -4.38 -4.96 21.66
C PRO A 514 -5.19 -3.92 20.88
N ASN A 515 -6.21 -3.36 21.53
CA ASN A 515 -7.01 -2.22 21.05
C ASN A 515 -7.63 -2.44 19.65
N GLY A 516 -7.95 -3.69 19.30
CA GLY A 516 -8.58 -4.00 18.01
C GLY A 516 -7.64 -3.92 16.81
N LYS A 517 -6.32 -3.81 17.02
CA LYS A 517 -5.35 -3.81 15.91
C LYS A 517 -5.49 -5.13 15.12
N ASN A 518 -5.46 -5.03 13.79
CA ASN A 518 -5.67 -6.18 12.89
C ASN A 518 -6.94 -6.99 13.20
N LEU A 519 -8.02 -6.37 13.71
CA LEU A 519 -9.27 -7.06 14.10
C LEU A 519 -9.70 -8.15 13.10
N HIS A 520 -9.67 -7.82 11.82
CA HIS A 520 -10.06 -8.69 10.70
C HIS A 520 -9.24 -9.99 10.56
N SER A 521 -8.05 -10.08 11.18
CA SER A 521 -7.18 -11.26 11.13
C SER A 521 -7.46 -12.26 12.24
N TRP A 522 -8.25 -11.89 13.26
CA TRP A 522 -8.45 -12.74 14.44
C TRP A 522 -9.91 -12.86 14.90
N VAL A 523 -10.84 -12.03 14.42
CA VAL A 523 -12.28 -12.25 14.64
C VAL A 523 -12.88 -13.20 13.62
N CYS A 524 -13.95 -13.90 13.98
CA CYS A 524 -14.71 -14.73 13.06
C CYS A 524 -15.40 -13.87 11.95
N PRO A 525 -15.72 -14.45 10.78
CA PRO A 525 -16.37 -13.73 9.68
C PRO A 525 -17.65 -12.98 10.08
N GLU A 526 -18.47 -13.57 10.94
CA GLU A 526 -19.73 -13.00 11.40
C GLU A 526 -19.53 -11.79 12.34
N THR A 527 -18.44 -11.77 13.10
CA THR A 527 -18.05 -10.61 13.90
C THR A 527 -17.41 -9.54 13.01
N ARG A 528 -16.58 -9.96 12.04
CA ARG A 528 -15.94 -9.05 11.06
C ARG A 528 -16.97 -8.24 10.28
N GLU A 529 -18.06 -8.87 9.84
CA GLU A 529 -19.17 -8.20 9.16
C GLU A 529 -19.91 -7.26 10.12
N ALA A 530 -20.32 -7.76 11.29
CA ALA A 530 -21.12 -6.99 12.24
C ALA A 530 -20.42 -5.71 12.74
N VAL A 531 -19.10 -5.75 12.94
CA VAL A 531 -18.33 -4.59 13.43
C VAL A 531 -18.40 -3.40 12.47
N GLN A 532 -18.58 -3.60 11.17
CA GLN A 532 -18.66 -2.48 10.21
C GLN A 532 -19.88 -1.60 10.47
N HIS A 533 -20.94 -2.18 11.03
CA HIS A 533 -22.21 -1.49 11.28
C HIS A 533 -22.29 -0.82 12.66
N VAL A 534 -21.24 -0.90 13.48
CA VAL A 534 -21.22 -0.25 14.82
C VAL A 534 -20.65 1.17 14.77
N PHE A 535 -20.23 1.64 13.60
CA PHE A 535 -19.75 2.99 13.35
C PHE A 535 -20.85 3.80 12.66
N ALA A 536 -21.11 5.01 13.18
CA ALA A 536 -22.06 5.94 12.60
C ALA A 536 -21.35 7.17 12.04
N HIS A 537 -21.94 7.77 11.01
CA HIS A 537 -21.66 9.13 10.58
C HIS A 537 -22.24 10.15 11.57
N PHE A 538 -21.95 11.43 11.36
CA PHE A 538 -22.50 12.53 12.14
C PHE A 538 -23.99 12.80 11.77
N ASP A 539 -24.82 11.78 11.93
CA ASP A 539 -26.26 11.78 11.65
C ASP A 539 -27.03 11.05 12.76
N GLN A 540 -28.20 11.58 13.13
CA GLN A 540 -28.97 11.06 14.26
C GLN A 540 -29.55 9.67 14.01
N THR A 541 -30.09 9.42 12.81
CA THR A 541 -30.69 8.13 12.45
C THR A 541 -29.60 7.07 12.34
N ASP A 542 -28.49 7.39 11.67
CA ASP A 542 -27.35 6.49 11.57
C ASP A 542 -26.76 6.12 12.94
N CYS A 543 -26.69 7.08 13.88
CA CYS A 543 -26.27 6.81 15.25
C CYS A 543 -27.21 5.85 16.01
N TRP A 544 -28.52 5.95 15.80
CA TRP A 544 -29.48 5.02 16.39
C TRP A 544 -29.32 3.61 15.82
N ASP A 545 -29.08 3.51 14.51
CA ASP A 545 -28.83 2.23 13.84
C ASP A 545 -27.52 1.60 14.33
N ALA A 546 -26.43 2.39 14.41
CA ALA A 546 -25.17 1.92 14.96
C ALA A 546 -25.27 1.47 16.43
N LEU A 547 -26.05 2.18 17.27
CA LEU A 547 -26.33 1.75 18.64
C LEU A 547 -26.98 0.36 18.67
N LYS A 548 -27.96 0.15 17.79
CA LYS A 548 -28.68 -1.13 17.67
C LYS A 548 -27.76 -2.25 17.21
N HIS A 549 -26.89 -2.00 16.24
CA HIS A 549 -25.88 -2.96 15.81
C HIS A 549 -24.88 -3.29 16.93
N ALA A 550 -24.40 -2.28 17.67
CA ALA A 550 -23.50 -2.48 18.81
C ALA A 550 -24.16 -3.33 19.90
N ILE A 551 -25.42 -3.05 20.27
CA ILE A 551 -26.19 -3.83 21.24
C ILE A 551 -26.36 -5.29 20.78
N ASN A 552 -26.71 -5.51 19.51
CA ASN A 552 -26.92 -6.86 19.00
C ASN A 552 -25.62 -7.67 18.98
N LEU A 553 -24.51 -7.05 18.58
CA LEU A 553 -23.20 -7.70 18.59
C LEU A 553 -22.76 -8.02 20.03
N PHE A 554 -22.89 -7.06 20.95
CA PHE A 554 -22.56 -7.26 22.36
C PHE A 554 -23.37 -8.40 22.97
N ARG A 555 -24.70 -8.43 22.73
CA ARG A 555 -25.60 -9.48 23.21
C ARG A 555 -25.13 -10.87 22.77
N ARG A 556 -24.83 -11.03 21.46
CA ARG A 556 -24.35 -12.29 20.91
C ARG A 556 -23.02 -12.70 21.55
N SER A 557 -22.02 -11.81 21.53
CA SER A 557 -20.69 -12.09 22.06
C SER A 557 -20.71 -12.38 23.57
N ALA A 558 -21.51 -11.67 24.35
CA ALA A 558 -21.68 -11.92 25.78
C ALA A 558 -22.34 -13.28 26.03
N ALA A 559 -23.39 -13.62 25.29
CA ALA A 559 -24.09 -14.89 25.45
C ALA A 559 -23.19 -16.10 25.18
N GLU A 560 -22.44 -16.05 24.08
CA GLU A 560 -21.48 -17.10 23.72
C GLU A 560 -20.32 -17.18 24.71
N THR A 561 -19.78 -16.03 25.15
CA THR A 561 -18.71 -15.98 26.15
C THR A 561 -19.16 -16.61 27.46
N ALA A 562 -20.38 -16.31 27.92
CA ALA A 562 -20.95 -16.90 29.12
C ALA A 562 -21.09 -18.41 29.00
N ALA A 563 -21.61 -18.90 27.87
CA ALA A 563 -21.76 -20.34 27.61
C ALA A 563 -20.41 -21.08 27.63
N MET A 564 -19.37 -20.53 26.99
CA MET A 564 -18.04 -21.15 26.92
C MET A 564 -17.28 -21.04 28.24
N CYS A 565 -17.48 -19.96 29.00
CA CYS A 565 -16.76 -19.74 30.25
C CYS A 565 -17.48 -20.32 31.48
N GLY A 566 -18.76 -20.68 31.37
CA GLY A 566 -19.61 -21.12 32.48
C GLY A 566 -20.11 -19.96 33.35
N PHE A 567 -20.30 -18.77 32.76
CA PHE A 567 -20.82 -17.62 33.49
C PHE A 567 -22.34 -17.53 33.42
N THR A 568 -22.92 -16.87 34.43
CA THR A 568 -24.33 -16.48 34.42
C THR A 568 -24.48 -15.12 33.73
N LEU A 569 -25.49 -14.98 32.87
CA LEU A 569 -25.84 -13.70 32.25
C LEU A 569 -26.88 -12.97 33.08
N SER A 570 -26.69 -11.65 33.26
CA SER A 570 -27.70 -10.79 33.90
C SER A 570 -28.92 -10.55 33.01
N GLU A 571 -30.09 -10.30 33.59
CA GLU A 571 -31.33 -9.93 32.89
C GLU A 571 -31.38 -8.45 32.41
N LEU A 572 -30.25 -7.73 32.49
CA LEU A 572 -30.17 -6.30 32.15
C LEU A 572 -30.52 -6.04 30.68
N ASP A 573 -30.15 -6.95 29.79
CA ASP A 573 -30.29 -6.77 28.36
C ASP A 573 -31.72 -6.45 27.92
N GLN A 574 -32.68 -7.27 28.32
CA GLN A 574 -34.09 -7.07 27.97
C GLN A 574 -34.60 -5.73 28.51
N THR A 575 -34.31 -5.45 29.78
CA THR A 575 -34.74 -4.23 30.48
C THR A 575 -34.19 -2.97 29.78
N MET A 576 -32.90 -2.97 29.47
CA MET A 576 -32.21 -1.82 28.90
C MET A 576 -32.55 -1.62 27.42
N THR A 577 -32.62 -2.69 26.64
CA THR A 577 -33.05 -2.65 25.22
C THR A 577 -34.46 -2.08 25.10
N GLU A 578 -35.39 -2.53 25.95
CA GLU A 578 -36.74 -2.01 25.98
C GLU A 578 -36.77 -0.51 26.30
N TYR A 579 -36.06 -0.09 27.35
CA TYR A 579 -35.98 1.32 27.72
C TYR A 579 -35.41 2.19 26.58
N ILE A 580 -34.30 1.76 25.97
CA ILE A 580 -33.60 2.51 24.92
C ILE A 580 -34.50 2.66 23.68
N PHE A 581 -35.01 1.57 23.12
CA PHE A 581 -35.70 1.67 21.83
C PHE A 581 -37.19 2.03 21.95
N LYS A 582 -37.89 1.62 23.01
CA LYS A 582 -39.30 2.02 23.18
C LYS A 582 -39.40 3.44 23.75
N ARG A 583 -38.70 3.73 24.85
CA ARG A 583 -38.88 5.01 25.56
C ARG A 583 -37.99 6.13 25.04
N MET A 584 -36.74 5.82 24.67
CA MET A 584 -35.81 6.87 24.25
C MET A 584 -35.94 7.21 22.77
N GLN A 585 -35.96 6.21 21.89
CA GLN A 585 -36.10 6.44 20.44
C GLN A 585 -37.55 6.78 20.04
N ASN A 586 -38.52 5.96 20.45
CA ASN A 586 -39.91 6.09 19.99
C ASN A 586 -40.83 6.94 20.90
N GLY A 587 -40.35 7.32 22.08
CA GLY A 587 -41.11 8.14 23.03
C GLY A 587 -42.32 7.46 23.68
N LEU A 588 -42.39 6.12 23.63
CA LEU A 588 -43.50 5.29 24.13
C LEU A 588 -43.38 4.96 25.63
#